data_AF-A0A537WWI4-F1
#
_entry.id   AF-A0A537WWI4-F1
#
_cell.length_a   1.000
_cell.length_b   1.000
_cell.length_c   1.000
_cell.angle_alpha   90.00
_cell.angle_beta   90.00
_cell.angle_gamma   90.00
#
_symmetry.space_group_name_H-M   'P 1'
#
loop_
_entity.id
_entity.type
_entity.pdbx_description
1 polymer ?
#
loop_
_entity_poly.entity_id
_entity_poly.type
_entity_poly.pdbx_seq_one_letter_code
_entity_poly.pdbx_strand_id
1 'polypeptide(L)'
;MVRAYEPESIPRATLERIVATIRRAPSAGFSQGQRFIVVTESERKRSIADATGEEDYVGEGFSPWISGAAALVVFCTREDDHHDRYRQPDKVEDEGAEIKWRVPYWHVDAGKAAMLVLLAAIDEGLATGVFGVPAKRMDRVRELLGLPPDVAVVEVITIGRAGDDTLSDQRSSRPRGRASNSTSSCTGNGGADQGVLSFDTSCCWWKNGFCPPSL
;
A
#
# COMPACT_ATOMS: atom_id res chain seq x y z
N MET A 1 6.15 -5.56 -6.82
CA MET A 1 5.59 -4.20 -6.96
C MET A 1 6.15 -3.62 -8.23
N VAL A 2 5.30 -3.01 -9.06
CA VAL A 2 5.66 -2.56 -10.41
C VAL A 2 5.95 -1.07 -10.41
N ARG A 3 6.97 -0.67 -11.17
CA ARG A 3 7.37 0.73 -11.43
C ARG A 3 7.48 1.06 -12.92
N ALA A 4 6.70 0.38 -13.75
CA ALA A 4 6.49 0.73 -15.14
C ALA A 4 5.09 0.31 -15.57
N TYR A 5 4.40 1.14 -16.35
CA TYR A 5 3.02 0.90 -16.75
C TYR A 5 2.84 1.09 -18.26
N GLU A 6 1.96 0.29 -18.84
CA GLU A 6 1.45 0.52 -20.19
C GLU A 6 0.50 1.74 -20.21
N PRO A 7 0.40 2.47 -21.33
CA PRO A 7 -0.41 3.70 -21.41
C PRO A 7 -1.94 3.46 -21.44
N GLU A 8 -2.39 2.21 -21.41
CA GLU A 8 -3.81 1.86 -21.52
C GLU A 8 -4.61 2.34 -20.30
N SER A 9 -5.76 2.97 -20.56
CA SER A 9 -6.69 3.37 -19.51
C SER A 9 -7.43 2.17 -18.92
N ILE A 10 -7.71 2.21 -17.62
CA ILE A 10 -8.55 1.22 -16.94
C ILE A 10 -10.01 1.70 -16.93
N PRO A 11 -11.00 0.81 -17.23
CA PRO A 11 -12.41 1.16 -17.10
C PRO A 11 -12.75 1.66 -15.69
N ARG A 12 -13.51 2.76 -15.60
CA ARG A 12 -13.94 3.34 -14.32
C ARG A 12 -14.59 2.32 -13.38
N ALA A 13 -15.45 1.46 -13.91
CA ALA A 13 -16.13 0.42 -13.14
C ALA A 13 -15.15 -0.56 -12.46
N THR A 14 -13.99 -0.82 -13.07
CA THR A 14 -12.94 -1.65 -12.46
C THR A 14 -12.32 -0.95 -11.25
N LEU A 15 -11.98 0.33 -11.39
CA LEU A 15 -11.47 1.13 -10.27
C LEU A 15 -12.49 1.23 -9.12
N GLU A 16 -13.77 1.40 -9.44
CA GLU A 16 -14.87 1.43 -8.46
C GLU A 16 -15.00 0.11 -7.70
N ARG A 17 -14.89 -1.04 -8.37
CA ARG A 17 -14.89 -2.36 -7.70
C ARG A 17 -13.69 -2.52 -6.76
N ILE A 18 -12.51 -2.09 -7.20
CA ILE A 18 -11.28 -2.15 -6.39
C ILE A 18 -11.44 -1.33 -5.11
N VAL A 19 -11.80 -0.04 -5.22
CA VAL A 19 -11.89 0.83 -4.04
C VAL A 19 -13.12 0.53 -3.18
N ALA A 20 -14.16 -0.12 -3.71
CA ALA A 20 -15.29 -0.58 -2.91
C ALA A 20 -14.88 -1.61 -1.83
N THR A 21 -13.74 -2.29 -1.99
CA THR A 21 -13.21 -3.21 -0.97
C THR A 21 -12.81 -2.50 0.33
N ILE A 22 -12.49 -1.21 0.28
CA ILE A 22 -12.17 -0.38 1.46
C ILE A 22 -13.32 -0.44 2.50
N ARG A 23 -14.57 -0.56 2.05
CA ARG A 23 -15.75 -0.67 2.93
C ARG A 23 -15.74 -1.92 3.81
N ARG A 24 -14.91 -2.90 3.49
CA ARG A 24 -14.71 -4.15 4.25
C ARG A 24 -13.49 -4.09 5.16
N ALA A 25 -12.70 -3.01 5.10
CA ALA A 25 -11.52 -2.86 5.94
C ALA A 25 -11.93 -2.74 7.42
N PRO A 26 -11.32 -3.52 8.33
CA PRO A 26 -11.56 -3.34 9.75
C PRO A 26 -10.93 -2.03 10.23
N SER A 27 -11.51 -1.44 11.28
CA SER A 27 -10.92 -0.33 12.01
C SER A 27 -11.06 -0.51 13.52
N ALA A 28 -10.09 -0.01 14.28
CA ALA A 28 -10.12 -0.03 15.74
C ALA A 28 -11.40 0.64 16.24
N GLY A 29 -12.16 -0.04 17.11
CA GLY A 29 -13.44 0.46 17.60
C GLY A 29 -14.51 0.70 16.52
N PHE A 30 -14.29 0.29 15.26
CA PHE A 30 -15.10 0.70 14.11
C PHE A 30 -15.07 2.23 13.87
N SER A 31 -13.92 2.86 14.11
CA SER A 31 -13.74 4.33 13.99
C SER A 31 -13.84 4.86 12.56
N GLN A 32 -13.56 4.02 11.55
CA GLN A 32 -13.66 4.38 10.13
C GLN A 32 -12.86 5.64 9.73
N GLY A 33 -11.66 5.81 10.31
CA GLY A 33 -10.77 6.94 10.04
C GLY A 33 -10.16 6.97 8.63
N GLN A 34 -10.29 5.90 7.84
CA GLN A 34 -9.72 5.82 6.51
C GLN A 34 -10.38 6.82 5.54
N ARG A 35 -9.56 7.45 4.69
CA ARG A 35 -9.97 8.32 3.60
C ARG A 35 -9.17 7.96 2.36
N PHE A 36 -9.72 8.21 1.16
CA PHE A 36 -8.97 7.99 -0.06
C PHE A 36 -9.41 8.94 -1.17
N ILE A 37 -8.49 9.21 -2.10
CA ILE A 37 -8.74 9.97 -3.32
C ILE A 37 -8.28 9.12 -4.50
N VAL A 38 -9.15 8.95 -5.50
CA VAL A 38 -8.79 8.30 -6.77
C VAL A 38 -8.51 9.38 -7.80
N VAL A 39 -7.31 9.37 -8.38
CA VAL A 39 -6.88 10.31 -9.41
C VAL A 39 -6.64 9.55 -10.72
N THR A 40 -7.48 9.82 -11.72
CA THR A 40 -7.36 9.22 -13.06
C THR A 40 -6.96 10.24 -14.12
N GLU A 41 -7.18 11.53 -13.88
CA GLU A 41 -6.87 12.60 -14.81
C GLU A 41 -5.35 12.73 -15.02
N SER A 42 -4.92 12.68 -16.28
CA SER A 42 -3.50 12.68 -16.64
C SER A 42 -2.77 13.94 -16.16
N GLU A 43 -3.40 15.11 -16.18
CA GLU A 43 -2.79 16.35 -15.70
C GLU A 43 -2.55 16.31 -14.18
N ARG A 44 -3.57 15.92 -13.40
CA ARG A 44 -3.41 15.78 -11.94
C ARG A 44 -2.38 14.73 -11.57
N LYS A 45 -2.32 13.59 -12.26
CA LYS A 45 -1.29 12.58 -12.03
C LYS A 45 0.12 13.14 -12.26
N ARG A 46 0.31 13.93 -13.33
CA ARG A 46 1.58 14.64 -13.57
C ARG A 46 1.90 15.64 -12.47
N SER A 47 0.94 16.46 -12.04
CA SER A 47 1.17 17.41 -10.94
C SER A 47 1.58 16.73 -9.63
N ILE A 48 0.98 15.56 -9.32
CA ILE A 48 1.36 14.74 -8.17
C ILE A 48 2.77 14.16 -8.36
N ALA A 49 3.08 13.65 -9.55
CA ALA A 49 4.40 13.12 -9.88
C ALA A 49 5.52 14.18 -9.74
N ASP A 50 5.29 15.39 -10.25
CA ASP A 50 6.21 16.52 -10.11
C ASP A 50 6.39 16.91 -8.64
N ALA A 51 5.28 17.00 -7.90
CA ALA A 51 5.31 17.31 -6.47
C ALA A 51 6.09 16.25 -5.68
N THR A 52 6.05 14.98 -6.10
CA THR A 52 6.70 13.85 -5.45
C THR A 52 8.13 13.57 -5.96
N GLY A 53 8.58 14.28 -7.01
CA GLY A 53 9.95 14.21 -7.50
C GLY A 53 10.19 13.09 -8.51
N GLU A 54 9.19 12.71 -9.29
CA GLU A 54 9.35 11.71 -10.35
C GLU A 54 10.42 12.12 -11.38
N GLU A 55 10.62 13.42 -11.62
CA GLU A 55 11.65 13.94 -12.52
C GLU A 55 13.06 13.41 -12.19
N ASP A 56 13.39 13.29 -10.90
CA ASP A 56 14.68 12.75 -10.45
C ASP A 56 14.80 11.27 -10.85
N TYR A 57 13.71 10.51 -10.67
CA TYR A 57 13.64 9.08 -11.00
C TYR A 57 13.74 8.84 -12.51
N VAL A 58 13.06 9.65 -13.31
CA VAL A 58 13.13 9.61 -14.78
C VAL A 58 14.51 10.05 -15.28
N GLY A 59 15.13 11.04 -14.63
CA GLY A 59 16.49 11.50 -14.94
C GLY A 59 17.56 10.41 -14.72
N GLU A 60 17.32 9.46 -13.81
CA GLU A 60 18.14 8.27 -13.62
C GLU A 60 17.91 7.16 -14.68
N GLY A 61 16.98 7.38 -15.62
CA GLY A 61 16.66 6.46 -16.71
C GLY A 61 15.52 5.48 -16.42
N PHE A 62 14.83 5.62 -15.29
CA PHE A 62 13.66 4.78 -14.96
C PHE A 62 12.38 5.29 -15.66
N SER A 63 11.38 4.41 -15.76
CA SER A 63 10.07 4.76 -16.32
C SER A 63 9.28 5.69 -15.39
N PRO A 64 8.43 6.60 -15.94
CA PRO A 64 7.56 7.48 -15.17
C PRO A 64 6.36 6.70 -14.58
N TRP A 65 6.57 6.07 -13.43
CA TRP A 65 5.62 5.14 -12.83
C TRP A 65 4.48 5.76 -12.03
N ILE A 66 4.60 7.01 -11.59
CA ILE A 66 3.55 7.79 -10.94
C ILE A 66 2.67 8.43 -12.01
N SER A 67 3.23 9.21 -12.93
CA SER A 67 2.43 9.87 -13.98
C SER A 67 1.95 8.91 -15.06
N GLY A 68 2.68 7.83 -15.32
CA GLY A 68 2.35 6.78 -16.28
C GLY A 68 1.36 5.73 -15.77
N ALA A 69 1.09 5.65 -14.47
CA ALA A 69 0.05 4.77 -13.94
C ALA A 69 -1.33 5.15 -14.50
N ALA A 70 -2.23 4.18 -14.70
CA ALA A 70 -3.59 4.47 -15.15
C ALA A 70 -4.38 5.25 -14.08
N ALA A 71 -4.21 4.91 -12.81
CA ALA A 71 -4.80 5.61 -11.67
C ALA A 71 -3.84 5.69 -10.48
N LEU A 72 -4.04 6.71 -9.64
CA LEU A 72 -3.46 6.82 -8.31
C LEU A 72 -4.57 6.70 -7.26
N VAL A 73 -4.33 5.92 -6.21
CA VAL A 73 -5.17 5.89 -5.01
C VAL A 73 -4.35 6.46 -3.86
N VAL A 74 -4.64 7.68 -3.47
CA VAL A 74 -3.99 8.35 -2.33
C VAL A 74 -4.74 7.91 -1.07
N PHE A 75 -4.07 7.14 -0.21
CA PHE A 75 -4.61 6.73 1.08
C PHE A 75 -4.30 7.79 2.13
N CYS A 76 -5.35 8.16 2.86
CA CYS A 76 -5.30 9.13 3.93
C CYS A 76 -5.98 8.60 5.19
N THR A 77 -5.77 9.28 6.30
CA THR A 77 -6.46 9.00 7.55
C THR A 77 -6.72 10.27 8.34
N ARG A 78 -7.84 10.30 9.07
CA ARG A 78 -8.14 11.32 10.07
C ARG A 78 -8.00 10.70 11.46
N GLU A 79 -7.03 11.16 12.23
CA GLU A 79 -6.74 10.65 13.59
C GLU A 79 -7.92 10.90 14.53
N ASP A 80 -8.55 12.06 14.42
CA ASP A 80 -9.68 12.45 15.28
C ASP A 80 -10.88 11.49 15.18
N ASP A 81 -11.09 10.77 14.07
CA ASP A 81 -12.18 9.78 13.99
C ASP A 81 -12.00 8.65 15.04
N HIS A 82 -10.75 8.29 15.34
CA HIS A 82 -10.43 7.32 16.39
C HIS A 82 -10.67 7.92 17.77
N HIS A 83 -10.20 9.14 18.01
CA HIS A 83 -10.45 9.82 19.27
C HIS A 83 -11.93 10.04 19.55
N ASP A 84 -12.69 10.49 18.55
CA ASP A 84 -14.15 10.67 18.63
C ASP A 84 -14.85 9.35 18.97
N ARG A 85 -14.36 8.22 18.44
CA ARG A 85 -14.88 6.90 18.75
C ARG A 85 -14.56 6.45 20.17
N TYR A 86 -13.34 6.68 20.64
CA TYR A 86 -12.87 6.18 21.94
C TYR A 86 -13.19 7.11 23.12
N ARG A 87 -13.74 8.30 22.85
CA ARG A 87 -14.39 9.16 23.86
C ARG A 87 -15.86 8.83 24.09
N GLN A 88 -16.43 7.84 23.39
CA GLN A 88 -17.82 7.43 23.59
C GLN A 88 -18.00 6.68 24.93
N PRO A 89 -19.21 6.74 25.54
CA PRO A 89 -19.46 6.13 26.85
C PRO A 89 -19.15 4.63 26.96
N ASP A 90 -19.20 3.89 25.85
CA ASP A 90 -18.89 2.46 25.80
C ASP A 90 -17.40 2.13 25.63
N LYS A 91 -16.53 3.15 25.61
CA LYS A 91 -15.08 3.02 25.34
C LYS A 91 -14.18 3.76 26.33
N VAL A 92 -14.76 4.61 27.17
CA VAL A 92 -14.04 5.30 28.24
C VAL A 92 -13.89 4.40 29.46
N GLU A 93 -12.82 4.62 30.22
CA GLU A 93 -12.64 3.99 31.52
C GLU A 93 -13.62 4.59 32.56
N ASP A 94 -13.69 4.04 33.77
CA ASP A 94 -14.62 4.50 34.82
C ASP A 94 -14.47 6.00 35.16
N GLU A 95 -13.28 6.56 34.91
CA GLU A 95 -12.94 7.98 35.09
C GLU A 95 -13.32 8.86 33.88
N GLY A 96 -13.90 8.29 32.82
CA GLY A 96 -14.31 8.98 31.59
C GLY A 96 -13.17 9.27 30.61
N ALA A 97 -11.96 8.77 30.87
CA ALA A 97 -10.79 8.97 30.02
C ALA A 97 -10.74 7.97 28.86
N GLU A 98 -10.28 8.44 27.69
CA GLU A 98 -9.92 7.59 26.56
C GLU A 98 -8.67 6.76 26.87
N ILE A 99 -8.67 5.49 26.48
CA ILE A 99 -7.51 4.59 26.60
C ILE A 99 -6.35 5.12 25.75
N LYS A 100 -5.19 5.32 26.36
CA LYS A 100 -3.97 5.74 25.64
C LYS A 100 -3.32 4.57 24.92
N TRP A 101 -3.48 4.52 23.60
CA TRP A 101 -2.81 3.55 22.75
C TRP A 101 -1.37 3.99 22.44
N ARG A 102 -0.42 3.04 22.52
CA ARG A 102 0.95 3.26 22.00
C ARG A 102 1.02 3.19 20.48
N VAL A 103 0.11 2.40 19.90
CA VAL A 103 0.06 2.16 18.45
C VAL A 103 -0.90 3.18 17.83
N PRO A 104 -0.46 3.95 16.83
CA PRO A 104 -1.33 4.87 16.11
C PRO A 104 -2.25 4.09 15.16
N TYR A 105 -3.40 3.63 15.68
CA TYR A 105 -4.29 2.73 14.95
C TYR A 105 -4.86 3.33 13.66
N TRP A 106 -4.94 4.66 13.55
CA TRP A 106 -5.34 5.34 12.32
C TRP A 106 -4.43 5.00 11.13
N HIS A 107 -3.11 4.90 11.33
CA HIS A 107 -2.19 4.44 10.30
C HIS A 107 -2.32 2.95 10.02
N VAL A 108 -2.50 2.12 11.05
CA VAL A 108 -2.69 0.67 10.90
C VAL A 108 -3.95 0.37 10.08
N ASP A 109 -5.03 1.10 10.35
CA ASP A 109 -6.33 0.95 9.72
C ASP A 109 -6.32 1.44 8.26
N ALA A 110 -5.57 2.51 7.96
CA ALA A 110 -5.30 2.91 6.59
C ALA A 110 -4.50 1.83 5.82
N GLY A 111 -3.46 1.25 6.43
CA GLY A 111 -2.67 0.17 5.83
C GLY A 111 -3.49 -1.10 5.53
N LYS A 112 -4.41 -1.48 6.42
CA LYS A 112 -5.36 -2.59 6.17
C LYS A 112 -6.23 -2.31 4.94
N ALA A 113 -6.74 -1.08 4.81
CA ALA A 113 -7.56 -0.69 3.67
C ALA A 113 -6.75 -0.66 2.36
N ALA A 114 -5.51 -0.17 2.42
CA ALA A 114 -4.58 -0.17 1.29
C ALA A 114 -4.26 -1.60 0.82
N MET A 115 -4.05 -2.53 1.75
CA MET A 115 -3.84 -3.94 1.42
C MET A 115 -5.03 -4.56 0.67
N LEU A 116 -6.27 -4.22 1.05
CA LEU A 116 -7.46 -4.69 0.31
C LEU A 116 -7.48 -4.17 -1.14
N VAL A 117 -7.10 -2.91 -1.36
CA VAL A 117 -7.00 -2.33 -2.71
C VAL A 117 -5.91 -3.01 -3.53
N LEU A 118 -4.74 -3.30 -2.92
CA LEU A 118 -3.66 -4.02 -3.60
C LEU A 118 -4.09 -5.42 -4.05
N LEU A 119 -4.73 -6.19 -3.17
CA LEU A 119 -5.24 -7.53 -3.52
C LEU A 119 -6.32 -7.47 -4.59
N ALA A 120 -7.28 -6.55 -4.46
CA ALA A 120 -8.36 -6.40 -5.42
C ALA A 120 -7.86 -5.97 -6.81
N ALA A 121 -6.81 -5.15 -6.88
CA ALA A 121 -6.18 -4.81 -8.15
C ALA A 121 -5.52 -6.03 -8.81
N ILE A 122 -4.85 -6.89 -8.02
CA ILE A 122 -4.27 -8.14 -8.51
C ILE A 122 -5.37 -9.08 -9.03
N ASP A 123 -6.49 -9.20 -8.31
CA ASP A 123 -7.63 -10.03 -8.72
C ASP A 123 -8.28 -9.54 -10.03
N GLU A 124 -8.22 -8.24 -10.31
CA GLU A 124 -8.65 -7.63 -11.58
C GLU A 124 -7.56 -7.75 -12.69
N GLY A 125 -6.45 -8.45 -12.43
CA GLY A 125 -5.36 -8.65 -13.37
C GLY A 125 -4.49 -7.41 -13.59
N LEU A 126 -4.48 -6.47 -12.64
CA LEU A 126 -3.72 -5.23 -12.69
C LEU A 126 -2.46 -5.31 -11.84
N ALA A 127 -1.51 -4.45 -12.17
CA ALA A 127 -0.29 -4.25 -11.43
C ALA A 127 -0.37 -3.01 -10.54
N THR A 128 0.37 -3.06 -9.43
CA THR A 128 0.42 -1.97 -8.46
C THR A 128 1.83 -1.64 -7.98
N GLY A 129 2.02 -0.37 -7.65
CA GLY A 129 3.19 0.18 -6.98
C GLY A 129 2.74 0.94 -5.72
N VAL A 130 3.61 1.04 -4.73
CA VAL A 130 3.35 1.79 -3.48
C VAL A 130 4.51 2.74 -3.25
N PHE A 131 4.21 3.98 -2.87
CA PHE A 131 5.19 4.94 -2.41
C PHE A 131 4.65 5.85 -1.31
N GLY A 132 5.55 6.31 -0.44
CA GLY A 132 5.28 7.38 0.51
C GLY A 132 5.71 8.74 -0.05
N VAL A 133 5.08 9.80 0.43
CA VAL A 133 5.48 11.18 0.09
C VAL A 133 6.54 11.65 1.08
N PRO A 134 7.73 12.08 0.63
CA PRO A 134 8.76 12.62 1.54
C PRO A 134 8.24 13.84 2.31
N ALA A 135 8.62 13.99 3.58
CA ALA A 135 8.16 15.08 4.44
C ALA A 135 8.32 16.47 3.78
N LYS A 136 9.48 16.72 3.15
CA LYS A 136 9.79 17.98 2.44
C LYS A 136 8.87 18.29 1.24
N ARG A 137 8.14 17.28 0.73
CA ARG A 137 7.23 17.36 -0.43
C ARG A 137 5.75 17.27 0.00
N MET A 138 5.47 16.98 1.27
CA MET A 138 4.13 16.65 1.76
C MET A 138 3.15 17.82 1.61
N ASP A 139 3.53 19.03 2.01
CA ASP A 139 2.64 20.19 2.00
C ASP A 139 2.12 20.50 0.58
N ARG A 140 3.01 20.43 -0.41
CA ARG A 140 2.64 20.62 -1.83
C ARG A 140 1.64 19.57 -2.30
N VAL A 141 1.82 18.30 -1.93
CA VAL A 141 0.87 17.23 -2.29
C VAL A 141 -0.48 17.45 -1.61
N ARG A 142 -0.50 17.85 -0.33
CA ARG A 142 -1.73 18.14 0.41
C ARG A 142 -2.52 19.29 -0.21
N GLU A 143 -1.84 20.37 -0.59
CA GLU A 143 -2.44 21.52 -1.28
C GLU A 143 -3.04 21.12 -2.63
N LEU A 144 -2.29 20.38 -3.46
CA LEU A 144 -2.76 19.89 -4.76
C LEU A 144 -4.03 19.03 -4.66
N LEU A 145 -4.15 18.26 -3.58
CA LEU A 145 -5.29 17.38 -3.32
C LEU A 145 -6.44 18.07 -2.57
N GLY A 146 -6.25 19.33 -2.13
CA GLY A 146 -7.25 20.06 -1.35
C GLY A 146 -7.57 19.39 -0.01
N LEU A 147 -6.57 18.76 0.64
CA LEU A 147 -6.79 17.99 1.86
C LEU A 147 -7.07 18.90 3.06
N PRO A 148 -8.06 18.55 3.91
CA PRO A 148 -8.23 19.18 5.20
C PRO A 148 -6.95 19.10 6.08
N PRO A 149 -6.75 20.05 7.01
CA PRO A 149 -5.56 20.09 7.86
C PRO A 149 -5.43 18.87 8.79
N ASP A 150 -6.55 18.29 9.22
CA ASP A 150 -6.65 17.12 10.10
C ASP A 150 -6.57 15.76 9.37
N VAL A 151 -6.40 15.77 8.04
CA VAL A 151 -6.26 14.55 7.22
C VAL A 151 -4.79 14.35 6.84
N ALA A 152 -4.21 13.26 7.32
CA ALA A 152 -2.84 12.86 7.00
C ALA A 152 -2.80 11.94 5.77
N VAL A 153 -1.84 12.16 4.87
CA VAL A 153 -1.51 11.21 3.78
C VAL A 153 -0.68 10.08 4.37
N VAL A 154 -1.06 8.84 4.08
CA VAL A 154 -0.36 7.62 4.54
C VAL A 154 0.55 7.10 3.46
N GLU A 155 0.00 6.83 2.28
CA GLU A 155 0.74 6.32 1.13
C GLU A 155 -0.06 6.55 -0.16
N VAL A 156 0.59 6.33 -1.29
CA VAL A 156 -0.04 6.38 -2.62
C VAL A 156 0.18 5.06 -3.31
N ILE A 157 -0.91 4.50 -3.87
CA ILE A 157 -0.90 3.31 -4.69
C ILE A 157 -1.05 3.70 -6.16
N THR A 158 -0.11 3.27 -6.99
CA THR A 158 -0.25 3.31 -8.45
C THR A 158 -0.98 2.05 -8.92
N ILE A 159 -1.87 2.19 -9.90
CA ILE A 159 -2.62 1.09 -10.51
C ILE A 159 -2.51 1.22 -12.04
N GLY A 160 -2.17 0.14 -12.73
CA GLY A 160 -2.04 0.09 -14.19
C GLY A 160 -1.82 -1.33 -14.71
N ARG A 161 -1.69 -1.50 -16.02
CA ARG A 161 -1.12 -2.72 -16.59
C ARG A 161 0.40 -2.66 -16.54
N ALA A 162 1.06 -3.75 -16.16
CA ALA A 162 2.52 -3.77 -16.04
C ALA A 162 3.19 -3.50 -17.39
N GLY A 163 4.06 -2.51 -17.44
CA GLY A 163 4.99 -2.26 -18.55
C GLY A 163 6.35 -2.91 -18.30
N ASP A 164 7.34 -2.58 -19.13
CA ASP A 164 8.72 -3.05 -18.96
C ASP A 164 9.38 -2.38 -17.74
N ASP A 165 9.56 -3.15 -16.66
CA ASP A 165 10.11 -2.70 -15.38
C ASP A 165 11.56 -3.18 -15.14
N THR A 166 12.27 -3.57 -16.20
CA THR A 166 13.57 -4.27 -16.11
C THR A 166 14.61 -3.53 -15.26
N LEU A 167 14.71 -2.19 -15.36
CA LEU A 167 15.68 -1.40 -14.58
C LEU A 167 15.35 -1.34 -13.08
N SER A 168 14.06 -1.20 -12.73
CA SER A 168 13.61 -1.23 -11.33
C SER A 168 13.81 -2.61 -10.70
N ASP A 169 13.56 -3.67 -11.47
CA ASP A 169 13.78 -5.05 -11.04
C ASP A 169 15.25 -5.30 -10.70
N GLN A 170 16.19 -4.77 -11.49
CA GLN A 170 17.62 -4.86 -11.20
C GLN A 170 17.99 -4.16 -9.88
N ARG A 171 17.46 -2.94 -9.64
CA ARG A 171 17.72 -2.15 -8.43
C ARG A 171 17.09 -2.75 -7.17
N SER A 172 15.91 -3.36 -7.30
CA SER A 172 15.17 -3.97 -6.19
C SER A 172 15.54 -5.42 -5.91
N SER A 173 16.31 -6.05 -6.81
CA SER A 173 16.91 -7.35 -6.54
C SER A 173 17.91 -7.24 -5.39
N ARG A 174 17.47 -7.56 -4.18
CA ARG A 174 18.38 -8.04 -3.14
C ARG A 174 19.23 -9.15 -3.77
N PRO A 175 20.55 -9.23 -3.53
CA PRO A 175 21.34 -10.36 -3.99
C PRO A 175 20.66 -11.63 -3.50
N ARG A 176 20.03 -12.38 -4.41
CA ARG A 176 19.55 -13.70 -4.09
C ARG A 176 20.81 -14.50 -3.83
N GLY A 177 21.07 -14.89 -2.59
CA GLY A 177 22.08 -15.90 -2.33
C GLY A 177 21.83 -17.04 -3.30
N ARG A 178 22.82 -17.34 -4.15
CA ARG A 178 22.73 -18.40 -5.15
C ARG A 178 22.32 -19.65 -4.39
N ALA A 179 21.08 -20.11 -4.56
CA ALA A 179 20.66 -21.38 -4.01
C ALA A 179 21.59 -22.42 -4.63
N SER A 180 22.56 -22.92 -3.86
CA SER A 180 23.15 -24.21 -4.17
C SER A 180 22.00 -25.19 -4.27
N ASN A 181 22.03 -26.11 -5.23
CA ASN A 181 21.10 -27.22 -5.36
C ASN A 181 21.19 -28.18 -4.17
N SER A 182 20.93 -27.71 -2.96
CA SER A 182 20.47 -28.53 -1.86
C SER A 182 18.97 -28.29 -1.77
N THR A 183 18.21 -29.36 -1.93
CA THR A 183 16.83 -29.47 -1.46
C THR A 183 16.78 -28.92 -0.03
N SER A 184 16.40 -27.66 0.11
CA SER A 184 16.14 -27.03 1.40
C SER A 184 14.69 -27.33 1.72
N SER A 185 14.45 -28.53 2.23
CA SER A 185 13.31 -28.75 3.11
C SER A 185 13.42 -27.75 4.26
N CYS A 186 12.34 -27.04 4.56
CA CYS A 186 12.21 -26.33 5.84
C CYS A 186 12.22 -27.37 6.97
N THR A 187 13.39 -27.87 7.37
CA THR A 187 13.55 -28.60 8.62
C THR A 187 13.64 -27.55 9.71
N GLY A 188 12.52 -27.34 10.40
CA GLY A 188 12.52 -26.53 11.60
C GLY A 188 13.49 -27.12 12.62
N ASN A 189 14.52 -26.36 12.99
CA ASN A 189 15.21 -26.58 14.27
C ASN A 189 14.38 -25.92 15.38
N GLY A 190 13.16 -26.41 15.57
CA GLY A 190 12.39 -26.16 16.76
C GLY A 190 12.55 -27.38 17.66
N GLY A 191 13.32 -27.25 18.75
CA GLY A 191 13.07 -28.11 19.89
C GLY A 191 11.59 -28.00 20.25
N ALA A 192 10.91 -29.13 20.34
CA ALA A 192 9.45 -29.23 20.43
C ALA A 192 8.92 -28.78 21.81
N ASP A 193 9.17 -27.54 22.22
CA ASP A 193 8.73 -27.07 23.55
C ASP A 193 8.18 -25.64 23.62
N GLN A 194 7.97 -24.96 22.50
CA GLN A 194 7.18 -23.72 22.45
C GLN A 194 6.52 -23.65 21.08
N GLY A 195 5.19 -23.76 20.98
CA GLY A 195 4.43 -23.76 19.72
C GLY A 195 4.46 -22.44 18.93
N VAL A 196 5.63 -21.86 18.72
CA VAL A 196 5.85 -20.58 18.03
C VAL A 196 6.67 -20.85 16.77
N LEU A 197 6.04 -20.67 15.61
CA LEU A 197 6.73 -20.65 14.33
C LEU A 197 7.19 -19.21 14.04
N SER A 198 8.50 -18.99 14.01
CA SER A 198 9.11 -17.74 13.58
C SER A 198 9.66 -17.91 12.16
N PHE A 199 9.29 -17.02 11.24
CA PHE A 199 9.81 -16.97 9.89
C PHE A 199 10.45 -15.61 9.64
N ASP A 200 11.69 -15.61 9.15
CA ASP A 200 12.33 -14.42 8.61
C ASP A 200 11.84 -14.22 7.16
N THR A 201 11.06 -13.17 6.93
CA THR A 201 10.46 -12.85 5.62
C THR A 201 11.46 -12.33 4.59
N SER A 202 12.76 -12.25 4.91
CA SER A 202 13.78 -11.75 3.97
C SER A 202 13.99 -12.64 2.74
N CYS A 203 13.51 -13.90 2.73
CA CYS A 203 13.67 -14.85 1.60
C CYS A 203 12.40 -15.24 0.84
N CYS A 204 11.19 -14.91 1.32
CA CYS A 204 9.95 -15.43 0.73
C CYS A 204 9.19 -14.37 -0.06
N TRP A 205 9.58 -14.17 -1.32
CA TRP A 205 8.72 -13.51 -2.32
C TRP A 205 8.61 -14.38 -3.57
N TRP A 206 7.37 -14.75 -3.85
CA TRP A 206 6.93 -15.70 -4.88
C TRP A 206 7.15 -15.13 -6.30
N LYS A 207 7.72 -15.95 -7.20
CA LYS A 207 7.57 -15.81 -8.65
C LYS A 207 6.56 -16.85 -9.13
N ASN A 208 5.51 -16.38 -9.80
CA ASN A 208 4.58 -17.07 -10.71
C ASN A 208 4.63 -18.61 -10.75
N GLY A 209 3.51 -19.25 -10.38
CA GLY A 209 3.23 -20.62 -10.83
C GLY A 209 2.36 -21.41 -9.85
N PHE A 210 1.07 -21.54 -10.19
CA PHE A 210 0.18 -22.58 -9.68
C PHE A 210 0.90 -23.94 -9.72
N CYS A 211 1.09 -24.60 -8.57
CA CYS A 211 1.52 -25.99 -8.51
C CYS A 211 0.26 -26.86 -8.37
N PRO A 212 -0.09 -27.74 -9.33
CA PRO A 212 -1.21 -28.64 -9.15
C PRO A 212 -0.83 -29.69 -8.07
N PRO A 213 -1.81 -30.20 -7.30
CA PRO A 213 -1.54 -31.26 -6.33
C PRO A 213 -1.19 -32.54 -7.10
N SER A 214 0.00 -33.08 -6.87
CA SER A 214 0.33 -34.45 -7.25
C SER A 214 -0.30 -35.41 -6.23
N LEU A 215 -0.98 -36.43 -6.77
CA LEU A 215 -1.55 -37.61 -6.09
C LEU A 215 -0.59 -38.27 -5.09
#